data_AF-A0A1V6U2V2-F1
#
_entry.id   AF-A0A1V6U2V2-F1
#
_cell.length_a   1.000
_cell.length_b   1.000
_cell.length_c   1.000
_cell.angle_alpha   90.00
_cell.angle_beta   90.00
_cell.angle_gamma   90.00
#
_symmetry.space_group_name_H-M   'P 1'
#
loop_
_entity.id
_entity.type
_entity.pdbx_description
1 polymer ?
#
loop_
_entity_poly.entity_id
_entity_poly.type
_entity_poly.pdbx_seq_one_letter_code
_entity_poly.pdbx_strand_id
1 'polypeptide(L)'
;MVSLLDLPAEIRLIIYTYLLKPNEYVKSYRKLRDQWSSPGSGPLCTIPRPYVKRYTPSILLLNKKITTEALHYLYRIPLDLYGTPSTYFVMRQMDITEFISEHYLRRIHHGVLRLNYANKHFVLSLLDTWGAENRLERLDVYRPKTQLDSQHWKVVESRLWTFSNIVPVVFHEVDDPLKAKASRAT
;
A
#
# COMPACT_ATOMS: atom_id res chain seq x y z
N MET A 1 31.50 23.55 -1.04
CA MET A 1 30.77 22.28 -0.84
C MET A 1 29.48 22.38 -1.63
N VAL A 2 29.20 21.43 -2.51
CA VAL A 2 27.97 21.43 -3.32
C VAL A 2 26.84 20.81 -2.49
N SER A 3 25.76 21.55 -2.29
CA SER A 3 24.55 21.11 -1.59
C SER A 3 23.59 20.43 -2.57
N LEU A 4 22.72 19.55 -2.07
CA LEU A 4 21.63 18.98 -2.88
C LEU A 4 20.73 20.07 -3.48
N LEU A 5 20.55 21.20 -2.77
CA LEU A 5 19.74 22.32 -3.23
C LEU A 5 20.37 23.11 -4.37
N ASP A 6 21.68 22.99 -4.56
CA ASP A 6 22.42 23.66 -5.65
C ASP A 6 22.25 22.92 -6.98
N LEU A 7 21.70 21.70 -6.94
CA LEU A 7 21.39 20.92 -8.13
C LEU A 7 20.09 21.41 -8.80
N PRO A 8 20.01 21.38 -10.14
CA PRO A 8 18.77 21.61 -10.87
C PRO A 8 17.65 20.67 -10.42
N ALA A 9 16.40 21.14 -10.53
CA ALA A 9 15.22 20.43 -10.05
C ALA A 9 15.08 19.04 -10.71
N GLU A 10 15.47 18.90 -11.97
CA GLU A 10 15.43 17.66 -12.74
C GLU A 10 16.36 16.61 -12.14
N ILE A 11 17.56 17.01 -11.71
CA ILE A 11 18.53 16.10 -11.07
C ILE A 11 18.02 15.70 -9.69
N ARG A 12 17.46 16.63 -8.91
CA ARG A 12 16.87 16.32 -7.61
C ARG A 12 15.69 15.37 -7.73
N LEU A 13 14.85 15.55 -8.75
CA LEU A 13 13.75 14.63 -9.07
C LEU A 13 14.27 13.21 -9.29
N ILE A 14 15.29 13.03 -10.13
CA ILE A 14 15.90 11.72 -10.36
C ILE A 14 16.38 11.13 -9.03
N ILE A 15 17.07 11.91 -8.20
CA ILE A 15 17.53 11.47 -6.88
C ILE A 15 16.35 11.03 -6.00
N TYR A 16 15.26 11.80 -5.94
CA TYR A 16 14.07 11.44 -5.17
C TYR A 16 13.46 10.12 -5.63
N THR A 17 13.37 9.85 -6.94
CA THR A 17 12.84 8.57 -7.44
C THR A 17 13.65 7.36 -6.98
N TYR A 18 14.96 7.51 -6.77
CA TYR A 18 15.81 6.43 -6.26
C TYR A 18 15.74 6.27 -4.74
N LEU A 19 15.53 7.36 -4.00
CA LEU A 19 15.52 7.37 -2.54
C LEU A 19 14.14 7.09 -1.92
N LEU A 20 13.07 7.40 -2.65
CA LEU A 20 11.69 7.27 -2.18
C LEU A 20 11.06 6.01 -2.77
N LYS A 21 11.15 4.90 -2.04
CA LYS A 21 10.59 3.60 -2.46
C LYS A 21 9.44 3.19 -1.54
N PRO A 22 8.21 3.69 -1.78
CA PRO A 22 7.09 3.44 -0.87
C PRO A 22 6.73 1.96 -0.77
N ASN A 23 6.96 1.17 -1.82
CA ASN A 23 6.64 -0.26 -1.87
C ASN A 23 7.64 -1.16 -1.11
N GLU A 24 8.63 -0.61 -0.39
CA GLU A 24 9.57 -1.41 0.41
C GLU A 24 8.93 -2.05 1.64
N TYR A 25 7.80 -1.52 2.14
CA TYR A 25 7.07 -2.10 3.28
C TYR A 25 6.71 -3.58 3.04
N VAL A 26 6.55 -3.97 1.76
CA VAL A 26 6.27 -5.34 1.32
C VAL A 26 7.31 -6.33 1.82
N LYS A 27 8.58 -5.93 1.95
CA LYS A 27 9.66 -6.77 2.50
C LYS A 27 9.37 -7.13 3.96
N SER A 28 9.03 -6.13 4.78
CA SER A 28 8.65 -6.31 6.18
C SER A 28 7.40 -7.16 6.32
N TYR A 29 6.42 -6.93 5.45
CA TYR A 29 5.20 -7.71 5.38
C TYR A 29 5.46 -9.19 5.06
N ARG A 30 6.29 -9.50 4.05
CA ARG A 30 6.65 -10.88 3.69
C ARG A 30 7.40 -11.56 4.83
N LYS A 31 8.34 -10.87 5.48
CA LYS A 31 9.09 -11.41 6.62
C LYS A 31 8.17 -11.86 7.76
N LEU A 32 7.12 -11.09 8.06
CA LEU A 32 6.13 -11.49 9.08
C LEU A 32 5.28 -12.68 8.64
N ARG A 33 4.85 -12.70 7.37
CA ARG A 33 4.11 -13.82 6.80
C ARG A 33 4.92 -15.13 6.89
N ASP A 34 6.19 -15.08 6.52
CA ASP A 34 7.06 -16.27 6.49
C ASP A 34 7.38 -16.77 7.90
N GLN A 35 7.65 -15.85 8.85
CA GLN A 35 7.90 -16.19 10.26
C GLN A 35 6.75 -16.97 10.91
N TRP A 36 5.51 -16.75 10.46
CA TRP A 36 4.31 -17.39 11.01
C TRP A 36 3.79 -18.57 10.19
N SER A 37 4.36 -18.80 9.01
CA SER A 37 4.10 -20.02 8.23
C SER A 37 4.78 -21.25 8.83
N SER A 38 5.72 -21.05 9.77
CA SER A 38 6.34 -22.10 10.57
C SER A 38 5.79 -22.03 12.01
N PRO A 39 4.69 -22.72 12.32
CA PRO A 39 4.17 -22.75 13.68
C PRO A 39 5.17 -23.47 14.58
N GLY A 40 5.81 -22.73 15.49
CA GLY A 40 6.39 -23.35 16.68
C GLY A 40 5.29 -24.12 17.43
N SER A 41 5.66 -25.23 18.07
CA SER A 41 4.75 -26.23 18.66
C SER A 41 3.90 -25.78 19.87
N GLY A 42 3.51 -24.50 19.96
CA GLY A 42 2.80 -23.90 21.09
C GLY A 42 1.47 -23.22 20.70
N PRO A 43 0.62 -22.90 21.70
CA PRO A 43 -0.65 -22.23 21.47
C PRO A 43 -0.45 -20.81 20.91
N LEU A 44 -1.22 -20.44 19.88
CA LEU A 44 -1.05 -19.16 19.19
C LEU A 44 -1.20 -17.94 20.11
N CYS A 45 -1.98 -18.04 21.19
CA CYS A 45 -2.24 -16.96 22.16
C CYS A 45 -1.01 -16.50 22.95
N THR A 46 0.08 -17.29 22.97
CA THR A 46 1.33 -16.91 23.66
C THR A 46 2.32 -16.19 22.75
N ILE A 47 2.04 -16.11 21.44
CA ILE A 47 2.90 -15.45 20.47
C ILE A 47 2.70 -13.91 20.60
N PRO A 48 3.74 -13.14 20.93
CA PRO A 48 3.62 -11.70 21.07
C PRO A 48 3.30 -11.02 19.73
N ARG A 49 2.55 -9.90 19.77
CA ARG A 49 2.30 -9.08 18.57
C ARG A 49 3.66 -8.58 18.03
N PRO A 50 3.94 -8.77 16.73
CA PRO A 50 5.21 -8.35 16.19
C PRO A 50 5.21 -6.83 16.07
N TYR A 51 6.29 -6.21 16.53
CA TYR A 51 6.46 -4.78 16.35
C TYR A 51 6.99 -4.49 14.95
N VAL A 52 6.15 -3.91 14.09
CA VAL A 52 6.58 -3.46 12.76
C VAL A 52 7.32 -2.14 12.90
N LYS A 53 8.64 -2.15 12.70
CA LYS A 53 9.42 -0.91 12.60
C LYS A 53 9.08 -0.20 11.29
N ARG A 54 8.49 0.98 11.42
CA ARG A 54 8.30 1.95 10.33
C ARG A 54 9.53 2.82 10.23
N TYR A 55 10.00 3.05 9.01
CA TYR A 55 11.16 3.88 8.73
C TYR A 55 10.73 5.07 7.86
N THR A 56 11.13 6.27 8.26
CA THR A 56 10.97 7.47 7.42
C THR A 56 12.24 7.64 6.58
N PRO A 57 12.14 7.77 5.25
CA PRO A 57 13.31 8.00 4.40
C PRO A 57 14.12 9.21 4.88
N SER A 58 15.42 9.04 5.08
CA SER A 58 16.29 10.08 5.65
C SER A 58 16.28 11.38 4.86
N ILE A 59 16.04 11.32 3.54
CA ILE A 59 15.90 12.48 2.66
C ILE A 59 14.78 13.44 3.11
N LEU A 60 13.72 12.91 3.71
CA LEU A 60 12.59 13.69 4.24
C LEU A 60 12.93 14.39 5.57
N LEU A 61 14.04 14.02 6.21
CA LEU A 61 14.46 14.54 7.51
C LEU A 61 15.56 15.61 7.39
N LEU A 62 16.11 15.85 6.19
CA LEU A 62 17.26 16.74 6.01
C LEU A 62 16.91 18.23 6.10
N ASN A 63 15.89 18.68 5.35
CA ASN A 63 15.56 20.10 5.22
C ASN A 63 14.11 20.29 4.79
N LYS A 64 13.40 21.26 5.36
CA LYS A 64 11.99 21.55 5.05
C LYS A 64 11.72 21.71 3.54
N LYS A 65 12.58 22.42 2.79
CA LYS A 65 12.42 22.60 1.33
C LYS A 65 12.54 21.27 0.59
N ILE A 66 13.57 20.49 0.93
CA ILE A 66 13.79 19.14 0.38
C ILE A 66 12.58 18.25 0.73
N THR A 67 12.09 18.32 1.96
CA THR A 67 10.93 17.54 2.43
C THR A 67 9.68 17.90 1.63
N THR A 68 9.37 19.18 1.45
CA THR A 68 8.18 19.59 0.69
C THR A 68 8.23 19.14 -0.77
N GLU A 69 9.40 19.25 -1.39
CA GLU A 69 9.62 18.83 -2.77
C GLU A 69 9.56 17.29 -2.90
N ALA A 70 10.27 16.58 -2.03
CA ALA A 70 10.30 15.12 -2.00
C ALA A 70 8.91 14.52 -1.70
N LEU A 71 8.14 15.11 -0.77
CA LEU A 71 6.77 14.66 -0.47
C LEU A 71 5.84 14.83 -1.67
N HIS A 72 5.96 15.96 -2.39
CA HIS A 72 5.19 16.18 -3.61
C HIS A 72 5.37 15.03 -4.62
N TYR A 73 6.61 14.54 -4.77
CA TYR A 73 6.89 13.38 -5.61
C TYR A 73 6.46 12.06 -4.98
N LEU A 74 6.69 11.87 -3.68
CA LEU A 74 6.34 10.63 -2.96
C LEU A 74 4.84 10.29 -3.08
N TYR A 75 3.97 11.30 -3.01
CA TYR A 75 2.52 11.11 -3.12
C TYR A 75 2.06 10.71 -4.53
N ARG A 76 2.86 11.01 -5.55
CA ARG A 76 2.61 10.65 -6.96
C ARG A 76 3.14 9.27 -7.34
N ILE A 77 3.99 8.66 -6.51
CA ILE A 77 4.47 7.30 -6.78
C ILE A 77 3.32 6.32 -6.50
N PRO A 78 2.98 5.42 -7.44
CA PRO A 78 1.94 4.42 -7.21
C PRO A 78 2.28 3.51 -6.03
N LEU A 79 1.36 3.44 -5.08
CA LEU A 79 1.49 2.58 -3.90
C LEU A 79 0.84 1.23 -4.18
N ASP A 80 1.66 0.19 -4.29
CA ASP A 80 1.19 -1.19 -4.42
C ASP A 80 0.75 -1.70 -3.04
N LEU A 81 -0.56 -1.89 -2.88
CA LEU A 81 -1.20 -2.42 -1.69
C LEU A 81 -1.58 -3.87 -1.90
N TYR A 82 -0.89 -4.73 -1.16
CA TYR A 82 -1.19 -6.15 -1.11
C TYR A 82 -2.16 -6.39 0.05
N GLY A 83 -3.19 -7.20 -0.19
CA GLY A 83 -4.15 -7.55 0.87
C GLY A 83 -3.41 -7.99 2.13
N THR A 84 -3.80 -7.48 3.31
CA THR A 84 -3.25 -8.04 4.55
C THR A 84 -3.66 -9.50 4.68
N PRO A 85 -2.81 -10.37 5.25
CA PRO A 85 -3.18 -11.77 5.38
C PRO A 85 -4.47 -11.81 6.18
N SER A 86 -5.41 -12.65 5.72
CA SER A 86 -6.71 -12.88 6.34
C SER A 86 -6.52 -13.62 7.66
N THR A 87 -5.96 -12.95 8.64
CA THR A 87 -5.45 -13.62 9.81
C THR A 87 -5.89 -12.84 11.00
N TYR A 88 -6.93 -13.39 11.61
CA TYR A 88 -6.89 -13.93 12.96
C TYR A 88 -5.50 -14.54 13.33
N PHE A 89 -4.40 -13.82 13.12
CA PHE A 89 -3.11 -14.18 13.70
C PHE A 89 -3.27 -13.86 15.17
N VAL A 90 -3.34 -14.89 16.01
CA VAL A 90 -3.38 -14.70 17.47
C VAL A 90 -4.63 -13.92 17.93
N MET A 91 -5.80 -14.17 17.33
CA MET A 91 -7.05 -13.44 17.65
C MET A 91 -6.96 -11.89 17.50
N ARG A 92 -6.00 -11.37 16.72
CA ARG A 92 -5.82 -9.92 16.51
C ARG A 92 -5.65 -9.59 15.03
N GLN A 93 -6.54 -8.74 14.52
CA GLN A 93 -6.49 -8.25 13.15
C GLN A 93 -5.37 -7.20 13.03
N MET A 94 -4.38 -7.46 12.16
CA MET A 94 -3.39 -6.46 11.78
C MET A 94 -3.92 -5.59 10.64
N ASP A 95 -3.69 -4.29 10.75
CA ASP A 95 -4.11 -3.31 9.75
C ASP A 95 -2.90 -2.80 8.94
N ILE A 96 -3.16 -2.36 7.71
CA ILE A 96 -2.14 -1.80 6.82
C ILE A 96 -1.48 -0.54 7.40
N THR A 97 -2.20 0.17 8.27
CA THR A 97 -1.73 1.35 9.00
C THR A 97 -0.58 1.05 9.97
N GLU A 98 -0.34 -0.22 10.32
CA GLU A 98 0.82 -0.66 11.09
C GLU A 98 2.10 -0.67 10.24
N PHE A 99 1.97 -0.90 8.93
CA PHE A 99 3.08 -0.96 7.99
C PHE A 99 3.34 0.38 7.33
N ILE A 100 2.28 1.11 7.01
CA ILE A 100 2.32 2.39 6.31
C ILE A 100 1.59 3.41 7.16
N SER A 101 2.11 4.63 7.30
CA SER A 101 1.39 5.65 8.08
C SER A 101 0.06 6.01 7.41
N GLU A 102 -0.98 6.14 8.22
CA GLU A 102 -2.30 6.57 7.75
C GLU A 102 -2.26 7.94 7.06
N HIS A 103 -1.46 8.87 7.60
CA HIS A 103 -1.23 10.18 6.98
C HIS A 103 -0.67 10.08 5.56
N TYR A 104 0.23 9.11 5.31
CA TYR A 104 0.73 8.88 3.97
C TYR A 104 -0.36 8.28 3.07
N LEU A 105 -1.09 7.27 3.55
CA LEU A 105 -2.18 6.61 2.81
C LEU A 105 -3.27 7.60 2.35
N ARG A 106 -3.63 8.58 3.18
CA ARG A 106 -4.65 9.60 2.86
C ARG A 106 -4.24 10.54 1.73
N ARG A 107 -2.93 10.69 1.51
CA ARG A 107 -2.36 11.72 0.62
C ARG A 107 -1.78 11.16 -0.67
N ILE A 108 -1.84 9.85 -0.89
CA ILE A 108 -1.40 9.27 -2.16
C ILE A 108 -2.37 9.67 -3.27
N HIS A 109 -1.83 9.84 -4.48
CA HIS A 109 -2.61 10.15 -5.67
C HIS A 109 -2.97 8.88 -6.46
N HIS A 110 -2.11 7.86 -6.41
CA HIS A 110 -2.31 6.61 -7.15
C HIS A 110 -2.18 5.41 -6.22
N GLY A 111 -3.28 4.66 -6.08
CA GLY A 111 -3.34 3.43 -5.31
C GLY A 111 -3.45 2.23 -6.25
N VAL A 112 -2.73 1.16 -5.96
CA VAL A 112 -2.79 -0.10 -6.71
C VAL A 112 -3.13 -1.23 -5.76
N LEU A 113 -4.37 -1.73 -5.80
CA LEU A 113 -4.83 -2.87 -5.00
C LEU A 113 -4.51 -4.17 -5.72
N ARG A 114 -3.68 -5.02 -5.10
CA ARG A 114 -3.30 -6.35 -5.61
C ARG A 114 -3.83 -7.42 -4.67
N LEU A 115 -5.00 -7.96 -5.02
CA LEU A 115 -5.76 -8.82 -4.12
C LEU A 115 -5.92 -10.21 -4.74
N ASN A 116 -5.38 -11.23 -4.08
CA ASN A 116 -5.70 -12.63 -4.42
C ASN A 116 -7.06 -13.05 -3.84
N TYR A 117 -7.45 -12.45 -2.71
CA TYR A 117 -8.70 -12.70 -2.00
C TYR A 117 -9.32 -11.37 -1.56
N ALA A 118 -10.66 -11.29 -1.61
CA ALA A 118 -11.42 -10.09 -1.27
C ALA A 118 -11.64 -9.97 0.24
N ASN A 119 -10.61 -9.55 0.98
CA ASN A 119 -10.81 -9.23 2.39
C ASN A 119 -11.61 -7.91 2.53
N LYS A 120 -12.91 -8.05 2.82
CA LYS A 120 -13.84 -6.92 2.95
C LYS A 120 -13.37 -5.86 3.95
N HIS A 121 -12.82 -6.26 5.10
CA HIS A 121 -12.43 -5.32 6.14
C HIS A 121 -11.19 -4.51 5.73
N PHE A 122 -10.25 -5.17 5.05
CA PHE A 122 -9.07 -4.50 4.50
C PHE A 122 -9.45 -3.45 3.44
N VAL A 123 -10.29 -3.84 2.47
CA VAL A 123 -10.67 -2.92 1.39
C VAL A 123 -11.50 -1.76 1.93
N LEU A 124 -12.50 -2.03 2.78
CA LEU A 124 -13.35 -0.98 3.33
C LEU A 124 -12.56 0.02 4.19
N SER A 125 -11.64 -0.46 5.04
CA SER A 125 -10.76 0.42 5.83
C SER A 125 -9.93 1.36 4.94
N LEU A 126 -9.43 0.86 3.80
CA LEU A 126 -8.70 1.68 2.83
C LEU A 126 -9.60 2.70 2.13
N LEU A 127 -10.82 2.30 1.74
CA LEU A 127 -11.78 3.22 1.13
C LEU A 127 -12.18 4.34 2.10
N ASP A 128 -12.39 4.03 3.38
CA ASP A 128 -12.68 5.01 4.42
C ASP A 128 -11.49 5.96 4.62
N THR A 129 -10.27 5.42 4.62
CA THR A 129 -9.03 6.21 4.71
C THR A 129 -8.90 7.18 3.53
N TRP A 130 -9.12 6.71 2.30
CA TRP A 130 -9.02 7.56 1.11
C TRP A 130 -10.17 8.56 0.97
N GLY A 131 -11.38 8.17 1.42
CA GLY A 131 -12.56 9.03 1.44
C GLY A 131 -12.42 10.26 2.35
N ALA A 132 -11.52 10.24 3.34
CA ALA A 132 -11.36 11.31 4.32
C ALA A 132 -10.76 12.61 3.74
N GLU A 133 -9.72 12.50 2.89
CA GLU A 133 -9.07 13.67 2.27
C GLU A 133 -9.31 13.77 0.74
N ASN A 134 -9.83 12.70 0.10
CA ASN A 134 -10.11 12.64 -1.35
C ASN A 134 -8.97 13.14 -2.24
N ARG A 135 -7.72 12.81 -1.88
CA ARG A 135 -6.51 13.13 -2.68
C ARG A 135 -6.18 12.07 -3.72
N LEU A 136 -6.85 10.93 -3.66
CA LEU A 136 -6.64 9.83 -4.60
C LEU A 136 -7.22 10.21 -5.97
N GLU A 137 -6.38 10.23 -6.99
CA GLU A 137 -6.74 10.54 -8.37
C GLU A 137 -7.09 9.27 -9.17
N ARG A 138 -6.53 8.13 -8.80
CA ARG A 138 -6.77 6.85 -9.48
C ARG A 138 -6.56 5.65 -8.58
N LEU A 139 -7.41 4.64 -8.73
CA LEU A 139 -7.31 3.34 -8.07
C LEU A 139 -7.30 2.21 -9.10
N ASP A 140 -6.20 1.48 -9.23
CA ASP A 140 -6.12 0.28 -10.06
C ASP A 140 -6.31 -0.96 -9.19
N VAL A 141 -7.23 -1.85 -9.57
CA VAL A 141 -7.59 -3.06 -8.80
C VAL A 141 -7.30 -4.31 -9.63
N TYR A 142 -6.30 -5.07 -9.19
CA TYR A 142 -5.90 -6.34 -9.79
C TYR A 142 -6.58 -7.51 -9.07
N ARG A 143 -7.39 -8.28 -9.80
CA ARG A 143 -8.12 -9.46 -9.30
C ARG A 143 -7.79 -10.73 -10.11
N PRO A 144 -7.85 -11.92 -9.50
CA PRO A 144 -7.61 -13.17 -10.21
C PRO A 144 -8.78 -13.50 -11.14
N LYS A 145 -8.51 -14.09 -12.32
CA LYS A 145 -9.57 -14.58 -13.24
C LYS A 145 -10.36 -15.74 -12.64
N THR A 146 -9.70 -16.61 -11.89
CA THR A 146 -10.31 -17.76 -11.22
C THR A 146 -10.88 -17.33 -9.87
N GLN A 147 -12.19 -17.07 -9.83
CA GLN A 147 -12.90 -16.67 -8.62
C GLN A 147 -13.09 -17.86 -7.67
N LEU A 148 -12.14 -18.06 -6.74
CA LEU A 148 -12.29 -19.03 -5.64
C LEU A 148 -13.30 -18.55 -4.57
N ASP A 149 -13.60 -17.25 -4.49
CA ASP A 149 -14.42 -16.65 -3.43
C ASP A 149 -15.39 -15.56 -3.95
N SER A 150 -16.44 -15.98 -4.67
CA SER A 150 -17.32 -15.05 -5.40
C SER A 150 -18.16 -14.13 -4.49
N GLN A 151 -18.49 -14.53 -3.26
CA GLN A 151 -19.37 -13.74 -2.39
C GLN A 151 -18.65 -12.53 -1.80
N HIS A 152 -17.42 -12.71 -1.33
CA HIS A 152 -16.61 -11.62 -0.80
C HIS A 152 -16.26 -10.60 -1.89
N TRP A 153 -15.95 -11.07 -3.10
CA TRP A 153 -15.70 -10.21 -4.25
C TRP A 153 -16.93 -9.39 -4.64
N LYS A 154 -18.16 -9.95 -4.61
CA LYS A 154 -19.38 -9.18 -4.87
C LYS A 154 -19.54 -7.97 -3.95
N VAL A 155 -19.26 -8.13 -2.65
CA VAL A 155 -19.36 -7.03 -1.68
C VAL A 155 -18.28 -5.99 -1.94
N VAL A 156 -17.04 -6.43 -2.15
CA VAL A 156 -15.90 -5.55 -2.44
C VAL A 156 -16.12 -4.77 -3.74
N GLU A 157 -16.58 -5.43 -4.79
CA GLU A 157 -16.88 -4.81 -6.08
C GLU A 157 -17.99 -3.79 -5.96
N SER A 158 -19.11 -4.11 -5.30
CA SER A 158 -20.21 -3.16 -5.09
C SER A 158 -19.73 -1.88 -4.40
N ARG A 159 -18.81 -2.01 -3.44
CA ARG A 159 -18.24 -0.88 -2.70
C ARG A 159 -17.21 -0.10 -3.50
N LEU A 160 -16.37 -0.78 -4.27
CA LEU A 160 -15.43 -0.15 -5.21
C LEU A 160 -16.17 0.59 -6.33
N TRP A 161 -17.28 0.06 -6.83
CA TRP A 161 -18.17 0.74 -7.77
C TRP A 161 -18.86 1.95 -7.15
N THR A 162 -19.22 1.89 -5.87
CA THR A 162 -19.76 3.07 -5.18
C THR A 162 -18.68 4.15 -5.05
N PHE A 163 -17.46 3.75 -4.71
CA PHE A 163 -16.30 4.62 -4.60
C PHE A 163 -15.86 5.19 -5.96
N SER A 164 -16.14 4.48 -7.06
CA SER A 164 -15.79 4.94 -8.41
C SER A 164 -16.51 6.21 -8.84
N ASN A 165 -17.60 6.59 -8.14
CA ASN A 165 -18.26 7.88 -8.32
C ASN A 165 -17.39 9.07 -7.86
N ILE A 166 -16.42 8.82 -6.99
CA ILE A 166 -15.53 9.85 -6.42
C ILE A 166 -14.16 9.80 -7.11
N VAL A 167 -13.61 8.60 -7.30
CA VAL A 167 -12.27 8.39 -7.86
C VAL A 167 -12.32 7.35 -8.98
N PRO A 168 -11.71 7.57 -10.14
CA PRO A 168 -11.61 6.56 -11.19
C PRO A 168 -11.03 5.23 -10.66
N VAL A 169 -11.84 4.16 -10.70
CA VAL A 169 -11.42 2.80 -10.36
C VAL A 169 -11.32 1.96 -11.63
N VAL A 170 -10.15 1.38 -11.89
CA VAL A 170 -9.91 0.51 -13.05
C VAL A 170 -9.68 -0.92 -12.59
N PHE A 171 -10.46 -1.85 -13.12
CA PHE A 171 -10.33 -3.27 -12.80
C PHE A 171 -9.45 -3.98 -13.82
N HIS A 172 -8.52 -4.80 -13.34
CA HIS A 172 -7.63 -5.62 -14.13
C HIS A 172 -7.76 -7.09 -13.72
N GLU A 173 -8.17 -7.93 -14.66
CA GLU A 173 -8.22 -9.37 -14.46
C GLU A 173 -6.93 -10.03 -14.93
N VAL A 174 -6.22 -10.66 -14.00
CA VAL A 174 -4.91 -11.26 -14.29
C VAL A 174 -4.82 -12.65 -13.68
N ASP A 175 -3.96 -13.51 -14.22
CA ASP A 175 -3.77 -14.86 -13.69
C ASP A 175 -3.08 -14.83 -12.30
N ASP A 176 -2.15 -13.90 -12.09
CA ASP A 176 -1.50 -13.64 -10.79
C ASP A 176 -1.49 -12.12 -10.46
N PRO A 177 -2.41 -11.63 -9.60
CA PRO A 177 -2.48 -10.24 -9.18
C PRO A 177 -1.21 -9.71 -8.50
N LEU A 178 -0.45 -10.59 -7.83
CA LEU A 178 0.74 -10.21 -7.08
C LEU A 178 1.95 -9.95 -7.98
N LYS A 179 1.96 -10.56 -9.17
CA LYS A 179 3.06 -10.47 -10.15
C LYS A 179 2.73 -9.66 -11.39
N ALA A 180 1.47 -9.27 -11.57
CA ALA A 180 1.06 -8.44 -12.70
C ALA A 180 1.90 -7.15 -12.76
N LYS A 181 2.52 -6.83 -13.91
CA LYS A 181 3.13 -5.51 -14.07
C LYS A 181 2.02 -4.46 -13.99
N ALA A 182 2.19 -3.44 -13.14
CA ALA A 182 1.27 -2.30 -13.14
C ALA A 182 1.23 -1.74 -14.56
N SER A 183 0.04 -1.57 -15.13
CA SER A 183 -0.09 -0.90 -16.41
C SER A 183 0.44 0.51 -16.22
N ARG A 184 1.55 0.86 -16.91
CA ARG A 184 2.03 2.23 -16.93
C ARG A 184 0.88 3.08 -17.48
N ALA A 185 0.36 3.99 -16.65
CA ALA A 185 -0.50 5.05 -17.12
C ALA A 185 0.31 5.86 -18.13
N THR A 186 -0.03 5.70 -19.42
CA THR A 186 0.22 6.72 -20.45
C THR A 186 -0.65 7.93 -20.17
#